data_AF-A0A8X6TC36-F1
#
_entry.id   AF-A0A8X6TC36-F1
#
_cell.length_a   1.000
_cell.length_b   1.000
_cell.length_c   1.000
_cell.angle_alpha   90.00
_cell.angle_beta   90.00
_cell.angle_gamma   90.00
#
_symmetry.space_group_name_H-M   'P 1'
#
loop_
_entity.id
_entity.type
_entity.pdbx_description
1 polymer ?
#
loop_
_entity_poly.entity_id
_entity_poly.type
_entity_poly.pdbx_seq_one_letter_code
_entity_poly.pdbx_strand_id
1 'polypeptide(L)'
;MRTDELETETFDSVCVCIGHHVYPHVPVFPRLEEFKGKIMHTHSPKKVDGLDNLRILEREVNNSGMDSCANLSALTKKVFYILSAVTWAIRETSLK
;
A
#
# COMPACT_ATOMS: atom_id res chain seq x y z
N MET A 1 21.64 21.69 -7.89
CA MET A 1 22.60 22.15 -6.87
C MET A 1 22.63 21.09 -5.80
N ARG A 2 23.76 20.42 -5.63
CA ARG A 2 23.99 19.46 -4.54
C ARG A 2 25.42 19.69 -4.10
N THR A 3 25.59 20.70 -3.27
CA THR A 3 26.75 20.86 -2.39
C THR A 3 26.46 20.01 -1.16
N ASP A 4 27.41 19.20 -0.71
CA ASP A 4 27.33 18.43 0.55
C ASP A 4 27.54 19.36 1.78
N GLU A 5 27.29 20.65 1.60
CA GLU A 5 27.47 21.70 2.60
C GLU A 5 26.11 22.02 3.23
N LEU A 6 26.07 22.03 4.56
CA LEU A 6 24.86 22.37 5.30
C LEU A 6 24.67 23.89 5.26
N GLU A 7 23.68 24.35 4.50
CA GLU A 7 23.29 25.75 4.41
C GLU A 7 22.10 26.05 5.33
N THR A 8 22.08 27.25 5.91
CA THR A 8 20.97 27.73 6.75
C THR A 8 20.56 29.12 6.28
N GLU A 9 19.27 29.31 6.01
CA GLU A 9 18.68 30.56 5.50
C GLU A 9 17.41 30.90 6.30
N THR A 10 17.11 32.20 6.41
CA THR A 10 15.94 32.71 7.15
C THR A 10 14.82 33.08 6.19
N PHE A 11 13.59 32.65 6.49
CA PHE A 11 12.40 32.93 5.70
C PHE A 11 11.29 33.54 6.56
N ASP A 12 10.47 34.43 5.98
CA ASP A 12 9.30 35.01 6.67
C ASP A 12 8.21 33.96 6.94
N SER A 13 8.10 32.96 6.06
CA SER A 13 7.18 31.83 6.19
C SER A 13 7.67 30.63 5.40
N VAL A 14 7.29 29.42 5.85
CA VAL A 14 7.65 28.15 5.22
C VAL A 14 6.41 27.28 5.08
N CYS A 15 6.26 26.63 3.92
CA CYS A 15 5.22 25.62 3.68
C CYS A 15 5.88 24.25 3.48
N VAL A 16 5.49 23.26 4.30
CA VAL A 16 6.06 21.90 4.25
C VAL A 16 5.10 20.98 3.47
N CYS A 17 5.46 20.66 2.23
CA CYS A 17 4.61 19.92 1.28
C CYS A 17 5.11 18.49 0.99
N ILE A 18 5.68 17.80 1.97
CA ILE A 18 6.30 16.47 1.76
C ILE A 18 5.30 15.30 1.66
N GLY A 19 4.01 15.55 1.94
CA GLY A 19 2.97 14.51 1.99
C GLY A 19 3.11 13.57 3.20
N HIS A 20 2.03 12.86 3.55
CA HIS A 20 1.97 12.03 4.77
C HIS A 20 1.98 10.51 4.52
N HIS A 21 1.96 10.08 3.26
CA HIS A 21 1.88 8.66 2.87
C HIS A 21 3.23 8.01 2.52
N VAL A 22 4.34 8.73 2.72
CA VAL A 22 5.69 8.28 2.34
C VAL A 22 6.20 7.13 3.21
N TYR A 23 5.83 7.12 4.49
CA TYR A 23 6.29 6.12 5.45
C TYR A 23 5.21 5.05 5.64
N PRO A 24 5.43 3.80 5.20
CA PRO A 24 4.43 2.74 5.31
C PRO A 24 4.22 2.35 6.78
N HIS A 25 2.96 2.24 7.18
CA HIS A 25 2.58 1.65 8.46
C HIS A 25 2.50 0.12 8.31
N VAL A 26 3.54 -0.59 8.76
CA VAL A 26 3.59 -2.06 8.71
C VAL A 26 3.23 -2.63 10.09
N PRO A 27 2.02 -3.19 10.26
CA PRO A 27 1.59 -3.78 11.53
C PRO A 27 2.35 -5.07 11.83
N VAL A 28 2.69 -5.29 13.11
CA VAL A 28 3.27 -6.56 13.58
C VAL A 28 2.14 -7.49 13.99
N PHE A 29 2.16 -8.72 13.46
CA PHE A 29 1.24 -9.77 13.86
C PHE A 29 1.95 -10.83 14.70
N PRO A 30 1.27 -11.44 15.68
CA PRO A 30 1.83 -12.59 16.38
C PRO A 30 2.20 -13.70 15.37
N ARG A 31 3.43 -14.22 15.46
CA ARG A 31 3.91 -15.36 14.67
C ARG A 31 3.99 -15.09 13.16
N LEU A 32 4.07 -13.82 12.77
CA LEU A 32 4.21 -13.43 11.35
C LEU A 32 5.52 -13.97 10.76
N GLU A 33 6.56 -14.05 11.58
CA GLU A 33 7.87 -14.64 11.27
C GLU A 33 7.83 -16.14 10.99
N GLU A 34 6.81 -16.86 11.47
CA GLU A 34 6.63 -18.29 11.18
C GLU A 34 5.96 -18.51 9.80
N PHE A 35 5.41 -17.45 9.19
CA PHE A 35 4.76 -17.54 7.90
C PHE A 35 5.79 -17.77 6.79
N LYS A 36 5.67 -18.92 6.12
CA LYS A 36 6.59 -19.33 5.04
C LYS A 36 6.30 -18.70 3.68
N GLY A 37 5.16 -17.99 3.56
CA GLY A 37 4.79 -17.31 2.33
C GLY A 37 5.47 -15.95 2.20
N LYS A 38 5.26 -15.29 1.06
CA LYS A 38 5.76 -13.94 0.83
C LYS A 38 4.88 -12.92 1.56
N ILE A 39 5.51 -12.00 2.29
CA ILE A 39 4.86 -10.85 2.93
C ILE A 39 5.30 -9.59 2.19
N MET A 40 4.35 -8.72 1.87
CA MET A 40 4.62 -7.46 1.16
C MET A 40 3.64 -6.38 1.59
N HIS A 41 4.09 -5.13 1.54
CA HIS A 41 3.25 -3.95 1.78
C HIS A 41 2.82 -3.35 0.43
N THR A 42 1.63 -2.75 0.34
CA THR A 42 1.12 -2.13 -0.91
C THR A 42 1.99 -0.97 -1.41
N HIS A 43 2.79 -0.37 -0.52
CA HIS A 43 3.82 0.63 -0.84
C HIS A 43 5.08 0.04 -1.54
N SER A 44 5.24 -1.28 -1.55
CA SER A 44 6.36 -1.99 -2.20
C SER A 44 6.05 -2.28 -3.69
N PRO A 45 7.08 -2.50 -4.55
CA PRO A 45 6.98 -2.21 -5.98
C PRO A 45 6.01 -3.04 -6.83
N LYS A 46 5.62 -2.38 -7.93
CA LYS A 46 4.44 -2.52 -8.81
C LYS A 46 4.37 -3.74 -9.74
N LYS A 47 5.30 -4.70 -9.62
CA LYS A 47 5.31 -5.89 -10.48
C LYS A 47 4.72 -7.07 -9.74
N VAL A 48 3.56 -7.50 -10.23
CA VAL A 48 2.81 -8.69 -9.80
C VAL A 48 3.39 -9.99 -10.37
N ASP A 49 4.53 -9.91 -11.07
CA ASP A 49 5.26 -11.04 -11.63
C ASP A 49 5.59 -12.08 -10.54
N GLY A 50 5.24 -13.35 -10.78
CA GLY A 50 5.51 -14.45 -9.85
C GLY A 50 4.45 -14.61 -8.74
N LEU A 51 3.32 -13.93 -8.86
CA LEU A 51 2.13 -14.17 -8.01
C LEU A 51 1.12 -15.14 -8.67
N ASP A 52 1.44 -15.63 -9.86
CA ASP A 52 0.64 -16.60 -10.59
C ASP A 52 0.36 -17.84 -9.75
N ASN A 53 -0.88 -18.31 -9.77
CA ASN A 53 -1.34 -19.49 -9.02
C ASN A 53 -1.21 -19.42 -7.48
N LEU A 54 -0.84 -18.28 -6.90
CA LEU A 54 -0.81 -18.10 -5.46
C LEU A 54 -2.20 -17.79 -4.89
N ARG A 55 -2.33 -18.03 -3.58
CA ARG A 55 -3.44 -17.54 -2.76
C ARG A 55 -2.95 -16.34 -1.98
N ILE A 56 -3.59 -15.19 -2.19
CA ILE A 56 -3.22 -13.93 -1.56
C ILE A 56 -4.21 -13.61 -0.45
N LEU A 57 -3.69 -13.07 0.65
CA LEU A 57 -4.46 -12.54 1.76
C LEU A 57 -4.11 -11.06 1.92
N GLU A 58 -5.07 -10.19 1.64
CA GLU A 58 -4.98 -8.75 1.89
C GLU A 58 -5.56 -8.45 3.28
N ARG A 59 -4.78 -7.72 4.08
CA ARG A 59 -5.16 -7.45 5.47
C ARG A 59 -6.16 -6.30 5.60
N GLU A 60 -6.14 -5.34 4.69
CA GLU A 60 -6.94 -4.12 4.80
C GLU A 60 -7.74 -3.84 3.53
N VAL A 61 -9.04 -3.66 3.70
CA VAL A 61 -9.94 -3.18 2.63
C VAL A 61 -9.99 -1.66 2.70
N ASN A 62 -8.85 -1.04 2.41
CA ASN A 62 -8.74 0.39 2.11
C ASN A 62 -8.69 0.59 0.58
N ASN A 63 -8.69 1.83 0.11
CA ASN A 63 -8.71 2.10 -1.33
C ASN A 63 -7.51 1.46 -2.07
N SER A 64 -6.30 1.53 -1.50
CA SER A 64 -5.11 0.91 -2.09
C SER A 64 -5.13 -0.62 -2.06
N GLY A 65 -5.62 -1.22 -0.97
CA GLY A 65 -5.76 -2.67 -0.83
C GLY A 65 -6.82 -3.22 -1.78
N MET A 66 -7.95 -2.52 -1.93
CA MET A 66 -9.00 -2.86 -2.89
C MET A 66 -8.49 -2.80 -4.33
N ASP A 67 -7.82 -1.72 -4.72
CA ASP A 67 -7.26 -1.57 -6.06
C ASP A 67 -6.19 -2.64 -6.36
N SER A 68 -5.29 -2.87 -5.40
CA SER A 68 -4.28 -3.93 -5.50
C SER A 68 -4.93 -5.30 -5.72
N CYS A 69 -5.95 -5.61 -4.94
CA CYS A 69 -6.65 -6.88 -5.06
C CYS A 69 -7.46 -7.01 -6.34
N ALA A 70 -8.08 -5.93 -6.81
CA ALA A 70 -8.74 -5.90 -8.12
C ALA A 70 -7.73 -6.27 -9.22
N ASN A 71 -6.54 -5.66 -9.20
CA ASN A 71 -5.45 -5.98 -10.12
C ASN A 71 -4.96 -7.44 -9.98
N LEU A 72 -4.83 -7.95 -8.74
CA LEU A 72 -4.37 -9.31 -8.46
C LEU A 72 -5.41 -10.40 -8.77
N SER A 73 -6.70 -10.06 -8.76
CA SER A 73 -7.78 -11.00 -8.99
C SER A 73 -7.76 -11.61 -10.39
N ALA A 74 -7.19 -10.89 -11.36
CA ALA A 74 -7.04 -11.35 -12.74
C ALA A 74 -5.85 -12.32 -12.93
N LEU A 75 -4.88 -12.34 -12.02
CA LEU A 75 -3.62 -13.06 -12.16
C LEU A 75 -3.49 -14.26 -11.21
N THR A 76 -4.06 -14.14 -10.02
CA THR A 76 -3.85 -15.10 -8.93
C THR A 76 -4.96 -16.14 -8.86
N LYS A 77 -4.71 -17.24 -8.14
CA LYS A 77 -5.71 -18.31 -8.01
C LYS A 77 -6.90 -17.87 -7.16
N LYS A 78 -6.62 -17.13 -6.08
CA LYS A 78 -7.64 -16.63 -5.16
C LYS A 78 -7.10 -15.49 -4.31
N VAL A 79 -7.90 -14.45 -4.17
CA VAL A 79 -7.65 -13.32 -3.28
C VAL A 79 -8.65 -13.37 -2.12
N PHE A 80 -8.16 -13.25 -0.90
CA PHE A 80 -8.94 -13.13 0.33
C PHE A 80 -8.67 -11.78 0.98
N TYR A 81 -9.66 -11.30 1.74
CA TYR A 81 -9.57 -10.03 2.46
C TYR A 81 -9.97 -10.24 3.91
N ILE A 82 -9.30 -9.54 4.82
CA ILE A 82 -9.72 -9.44 6.21
C ILE A 82 -10.30 -8.05 6.44
N LEU A 83 -11.47 -8.00 7.06
CA LEU A 83 -12.11 -6.75 7.47
C LEU A 83 -11.92 -6.60 8.98
N SER A 84 -11.20 -5.56 9.39
CA SER A 84 -11.12 -5.16 10.81
C SER A 84 -12.32 -4.32 11.24
N ALA A 85 -13.03 -3.70 10.28
CA ALA A 85 -14.25 -2.93 10.46
C ALA A 85 -15.10 -2.99 9.19
N VAL A 86 -16.37 -2.58 9.31
CA VAL A 86 -17.27 -2.41 8.16
C VAL A 86 -16.75 -1.28 7.27
N THR A 87 -16.72 -1.50 5.95
CA THR A 87 -16.32 -0.49 4.95
C THR A 87 -17.39 -0.36 3.88
N TRP A 88 -17.55 0.84 3.33
CA TRP A 88 -18.50 1.13 2.25
C TRP A 88 -17.77 1.06 0.91
N ALA A 89 -18.26 0.21 0.01
CA ALA A 89 -17.81 0.19 -1.37
C ALA A 89 -18.78 1.01 -2.22
N ILE A 90 -18.28 2.09 -2.81
CA ILE A 90 -19.04 2.93 -3.74
C ILE A 90 -18.41 2.76 -5.11
N ARG A 91 -19.24 2.44 -6.10
CA ARG A 91 -18.79 2.37 -7.50
C ARG A 91 -18.65 3.78 -8.04
N GLU A 92 -17.49 4.11 -8.58
CA GLU A 92 -17.36 5.32 -9.39
C GLU A 92 -18.24 5.16 -10.63
N THR A 93 -19.27 5.99 -10.73
CA THR A 93 -20.07 6.14 -11.93
C THR A 93 -19.63 7.42 -12.61
N SER A 94 -18.81 7.29 -13.65
CA SER A 94 -18.51 8.44 -14.51
C SER A 94 -19.84 8.98 -15.04
N LEU A 95 -20.15 10.23 -14.72
CA LEU A 95 -21.22 10.97 -15.40
C LEU A 95 -20.73 11.17 -16.84
N LYS A 96 -21.36 10.47 -17.77
CA LYS A 96 -21.31 10.84 -19.18
C LYS A 96 -22.18 12.07 -19.42
#